data_AF-A0A350BQT7-F1
#
_entry.id   AF-A0A350BQT7-F1
#
_cell.length_a   1.000
_cell.length_b   1.000
_cell.length_c   1.000
_cell.angle_alpha   90.00
_cell.angle_beta   90.00
_cell.angle_gamma   90.00
#
_symmetry.space_group_name_H-M   'P 1'
#
loop_
_entity.id
_entity.type
_entity.pdbx_description
1 polymer ?
#
loop_
_entity_poly.entity_id
_entity_poly.type
_entity_poly.pdbx_seq_one_letter_code
_entity_poly.pdbx_strand_id
1 'polypeptide(L)'
;MTTKTPASTADVPAESLEKIAYASVADIPTQEPNDRNRLGYCVWSWLKDKRGTLTEAIRNSGVRTTMPLDKVEHTVKSHLASRGFRV
;
A
#
# COMPACT_ATOMS: atom_id res chain seq x y z
N MET A 1 7.79 34.11 21.94
CA MET A 1 7.00 33.06 21.26
C MET A 1 7.54 31.71 21.73
N THR A 2 6.73 30.87 22.37
CA THR A 2 7.15 29.53 22.83
C THR A 2 6.63 28.50 21.83
N THR A 3 7.51 27.81 21.14
CA THR A 3 7.15 26.68 20.28
C THR A 3 6.79 25.48 21.15
N LYS A 4 5.54 25.01 21.02
CA LYS A 4 5.06 23.81 21.69
C LYS A 4 5.69 22.58 21.02
N THR A 5 6.22 21.66 21.81
CA THR A 5 6.78 20.39 21.30
C THR A 5 5.72 19.65 20.47
N PRO A 6 6.07 19.10 19.29
CA PRO A 6 5.12 18.32 18.50
C PRO A 6 4.60 17.14 19.32
N ALA A 7 3.30 16.86 19.16
CA ALA A 7 2.71 15.68 19.77
C ALA A 7 3.40 14.43 19.23
N SER A 8 3.68 13.47 20.12
CA SER A 8 4.19 12.17 19.73
C SER A 8 3.16 11.47 18.84
N THR A 9 3.57 11.07 17.64
CA THR A 9 2.72 10.31 16.72
C THR A 9 2.52 8.91 17.28
N ALA A 10 1.27 8.52 17.53
CA ALA A 10 0.95 7.16 17.92
C ALA A 10 1.38 6.18 16.81
N ASP A 11 2.05 5.10 17.19
CA ASP A 11 2.40 4.03 16.24
C ASP A 11 1.13 3.40 15.67
N VAL A 12 1.13 3.23 14.35
CA VAL A 12 0.04 2.54 13.67
C VAL A 12 0.04 1.06 14.13
N PRO A 13 -1.10 0.52 14.62
CA PRO A 13 -1.19 -0.85 15.09
C PRO A 13 -0.64 -1.85 14.06
N ALA A 14 0.05 -2.88 14.54
CA ALA A 14 0.69 -3.87 13.68
C ALA A 14 -0.28 -4.57 12.71
N GLU A 15 -1.52 -4.74 13.15
CA GLU A 15 -2.61 -5.40 12.41
C GLU A 15 -3.52 -4.41 11.66
N SER A 16 -3.16 -3.14 11.62
CA SER A 16 -3.91 -2.16 10.83
C SER A 16 -3.88 -2.53 9.35
N LEU A 17 -5.00 -2.29 8.66
CA LEU A 17 -5.09 -2.42 7.20
C LEU A 17 -4.02 -1.60 6.49
N GLU A 18 -3.63 -0.47 7.10
CA GLU A 18 -2.59 0.42 6.58
C GLU A 18 -1.23 -0.29 6.57
N LYS A 19 -0.78 -0.81 7.72
CA LYS A 19 0.53 -1.48 7.80
C LYS A 19 0.58 -2.71 6.89
N ILE A 20 -0.53 -3.44 6.78
CA ILE A 20 -0.69 -4.57 5.86
C ILE A 20 -0.54 -4.12 4.41
N ALA A 21 -1.22 -3.05 4.00
CA ALA A 21 -1.15 -2.52 2.64
C ALA A 21 0.29 -2.11 2.27
N TYR A 22 0.94 -1.30 3.10
CA TYR A 22 2.31 -0.86 2.84
C TYR A 22 3.31 -2.02 2.87
N ALA A 23 3.11 -3.00 3.76
CA ALA A 23 3.93 -4.21 3.78
C ALA A 23 3.74 -5.08 2.52
N SER A 24 2.55 -5.08 1.92
CA SER A 24 2.27 -5.86 0.71
C SER A 24 2.98 -5.34 -0.55
N VAL A 25 3.41 -4.07 -0.53
CA VAL A 25 4.06 -3.39 -1.65
C VAL A 25 5.55 -3.09 -1.40
N ALA A 26 6.07 -3.47 -0.24
CA ALA A 26 7.37 -3.04 0.27
C ALA A 26 8.56 -3.46 -0.63
N ASP A 27 8.45 -4.59 -1.32
CA ASP A 27 9.49 -5.18 -2.16
C ASP A 27 9.34 -4.85 -3.66
N ILE A 28 8.30 -4.09 -4.03
CA ILE A 28 8.04 -3.74 -5.42
C ILE A 28 9.06 -2.70 -5.89
N PRO A 29 9.84 -2.97 -6.96
CA PRO A 29 10.83 -2.05 -7.46
C PRO A 29 10.15 -0.90 -8.20
N THR A 30 10.20 0.28 -7.60
CA THR A 30 9.66 1.52 -8.17
C THR A 30 10.78 2.49 -8.52
N GLN A 31 10.49 3.45 -9.42
CA GLN A 31 11.44 4.49 -9.79
C GLN A 31 11.76 5.40 -8.60
N GLU A 32 10.73 5.78 -7.85
CA GLU A 32 10.90 6.56 -6.62
C GLU A 32 10.21 5.88 -5.43
N PRO A 33 10.68 6.10 -4.19
CA PRO A 33 9.99 5.59 -2.99
C PRO A 33 8.53 6.05 -2.90
N ASN A 34 8.23 7.24 -3.43
CA ASN A 34 6.88 7.80 -3.41
C ASN A 34 5.90 7.04 -4.31
N ASP A 35 6.36 6.45 -5.41
CA ASP A 35 5.53 5.59 -6.26
C ASP A 35 5.02 4.37 -5.48
N ARG A 36 5.91 3.76 -4.68
CA ARG A 36 5.57 2.64 -3.80
C ARG A 36 4.62 3.07 -2.69
N ASN A 37 4.81 4.27 -2.12
CA ASN A 37 3.88 4.82 -1.13
C ASN A 37 2.49 5.04 -1.73
N ARG A 38 2.42 5.57 -2.95
CA ARG A 38 1.17 5.80 -3.68
C ARG A 38 0.46 4.49 -4.00
N LEU A 39 1.20 3.45 -4.39
CA LEU A 39 0.68 2.09 -4.54
C LEU A 39 0.11 1.56 -3.21
N GLY A 40 0.86 1.68 -2.12
CA GLY A 40 0.43 1.28 -0.77
C GLY A 40 -0.85 2.00 -0.33
N TYR A 41 -0.95 3.30 -0.58
CA TYR A 41 -2.15 4.09 -0.30
C TYR A 41 -3.38 3.61 -1.09
N CYS A 42 -3.22 3.31 -2.39
CA CYS A 42 -4.31 2.79 -3.21
C CYS A 42 -4.78 1.41 -2.74
N VAL A 43 -3.83 0.53 -2.38
CA VAL A 43 -4.13 -0.79 -1.80
C VAL A 43 -4.85 -0.64 -0.46
N TRP A 44 -4.38 0.26 0.41
CA TRP A 44 -5.03 0.56 1.69
C TRP A 44 -6.45 1.09 1.51
N SER A 45 -6.64 2.05 0.61
CA SER A 45 -7.97 2.61 0.31
C SER A 45 -8.92 1.53 -0.19
N TRP A 46 -8.44 0.61 -1.02
CA TRP A 46 -9.20 -0.56 -1.45
C TRP A 46 -9.50 -1.53 -0.30
N LEU A 47 -8.54 -1.80 0.60
CA LEU A 47 -8.78 -2.65 1.77
C LEU A 47 -9.85 -2.06 2.70
N LYS A 48 -9.84 -0.74 2.87
CA LYS A 48 -10.76 -0.01 3.74
C LYS A 48 -12.18 0.07 3.17
N ASP A 49 -12.31 0.51 1.92
CA ASP A 49 -13.62 0.84 1.33
C ASP A 49 -14.16 -0.28 0.42
N LYS A 50 -13.32 -1.24 0.01
CA LYS A 50 -13.64 -2.36 -0.90
C LYS A 50 -14.35 -1.92 -2.19
N ARG A 51 -14.04 -0.72 -2.68
CA ARG A 51 -14.60 -0.16 -3.92
C ARG A 51 -13.84 -0.68 -5.13
N GLY A 52 -14.57 -1.27 -6.08
CA GLY A 52 -13.99 -1.83 -7.29
C GLY A 52 -13.08 -3.03 -7.02
N THR A 53 -12.19 -3.30 -7.96
CA THR A 53 -11.24 -4.41 -7.90
C THR A 53 -9.86 -3.95 -7.43
N LEU A 54 -9.09 -4.88 -6.84
CA LEU A 54 -7.69 -4.60 -6.47
C LEU A 54 -6.86 -4.21 -7.70
N THR A 55 -7.12 -4.84 -8.85
CA THR A 55 -6.48 -4.53 -10.13
C THR A 55 -6.72 -3.06 -10.54
N GLU A 56 -7.95 -2.55 -10.39
CA GLU A 56 -8.23 -1.14 -10.64
C GLU A 56 -7.51 -0.22 -9.65
N ALA A 57 -7.44 -0.57 -8.37
CA ALA A 57 -6.70 0.20 -7.38
C ALA A 57 -5.21 0.30 -7.72
N ILE A 58 -4.60 -0.81 -8.16
CA ILE A 58 -3.19 -0.86 -8.59
C ILE A 58 -2.98 -0.04 -9.86
N ARG A 59 -3.86 -0.15 -10.85
CA ARG A 59 -3.80 0.66 -12.09
C ARG A 59 -3.92 2.16 -11.80
N ASN A 60 -4.87 2.53 -10.95
CA ASN A 60 -5.14 3.92 -10.58
C ASN A 60 -4.02 4.56 -9.74
N SER A 61 -3.18 3.74 -9.10
CA SER A 61 -2.00 4.25 -8.37
C SER A 61 -1.01 4.96 -9.29
N GLY A 62 -1.01 4.64 -10.59
CA GLY A 62 -0.05 5.19 -11.55
C GLY A 62 1.40 4.91 -11.16
N VAL A 63 1.64 3.78 -10.48
CA VAL A 63 2.96 3.39 -9.98
C VAL A 63 3.95 3.25 -11.15
N ARG A 64 5.09 3.93 -11.05
CA ARG A 64 6.18 3.81 -12.02
C ARG A 64 7.12 2.70 -11.57
N THR A 65 7.01 1.55 -12.21
CA THR A 65 7.74 0.33 -11.86
C THR A 65 8.49 -0.19 -13.08
N THR A 66 9.65 -0.81 -12.85
CA THR A 66 10.40 -1.51 -13.91
C THR A 66 9.81 -2.89 -14.22
N MET A 67 8.91 -3.40 -13.38
CA MET A 67 8.17 -4.63 -13.58
C MET A 67 6.86 -4.43 -14.37
N PRO A 68 6.43 -5.43 -15.15
CA PRO A 68 5.10 -5.47 -15.74
C PRO A 68 4.00 -5.39 -14.68
N LEU A 69 2.92 -4.67 -14.98
CA LEU A 69 1.82 -4.44 -14.05
C LEU A 69 1.17 -5.75 -13.59
N ASP A 70 1.06 -6.75 -14.46
CA ASP A 70 0.52 -8.07 -14.09
C ASP A 70 1.34 -8.77 -13.00
N LYS A 71 2.68 -8.60 -13.02
CA LYS A 71 3.55 -9.13 -11.97
C LYS A 71 3.37 -8.36 -10.66
N VAL A 72 3.22 -7.04 -10.73
CA VAL A 72 2.92 -6.19 -9.56
C VAL A 72 1.62 -6.64 -8.93
N GLU A 73 0.56 -6.82 -9.72
CA GLU A 73 -0.73 -7.34 -9.26
C GLU A 73 -0.60 -8.71 -8.61
N HIS A 74 0.16 -9.63 -9.22
CA HIS A 74 0.38 -10.96 -8.67
C HIS A 74 1.13 -10.94 -7.33
N THR A 75 2.19 -10.12 -7.21
CA THR A 75 2.95 -9.95 -5.96
C THR A 75 2.06 -9.39 -4.85
N VAL A 76 1.31 -8.32 -5.12
CA VAL A 76 0.41 -7.71 -4.14
C VAL A 76 -0.67 -8.70 -3.71
N LYS A 77 -1.30 -9.41 -4.65
CA LYS A 77 -2.30 -10.45 -4.34
C LYS A 77 -1.71 -11.55 -3.46
N SER A 78 -0.52 -12.04 -3.79
CA SER A 78 0.16 -13.09 -3.00
C SER A 78 0.47 -12.63 -1.58
N HIS A 79 0.93 -11.39 -1.42
CA HIS A 79 1.23 -10.80 -0.12
C HIS A 79 0.00 -10.50 0.73
N LEU A 80 -1.12 -10.16 0.11
CA LEU A 80 -2.39 -9.98 0.81
C LEU A 80 -2.99 -11.34 1.19
N ALA A 81 -2.90 -12.34 0.31
CA ALA A 81 -3.35 -13.70 0.58
C ALA A 81 -2.58 -14.36 1.73
N SER A 82 -1.25 -14.18 1.80
CA SER A 82 -0.43 -14.70 2.91
C SER A 82 -0.77 -14.08 4.27
N ARG A 83 -1.47 -12.94 4.27
CA ARG A 83 -1.96 -12.22 5.45
C ARG A 83 -3.45 -12.43 5.72
N GLY A 84 -4.09 -13.35 4.99
CA GLY A 84 -5.48 -13.78 5.22
C GLY A 84 -6.56 -13.01 4.43
N PHE A 85 -6.19 -12.15 3.48
CA PHE A 85 -7.17 -11.45 2.64
C PHE A 85 -7.54 -12.29 1.42
N ARG A 86 -8.85 -12.46 1.18
CA ARG A 86 -9.36 -12.93 -0.12
C ARG A 86 -9.37 -11.76 -1.11
N VAL A 87 -8.61 -11.90 -2.19
CA VAL A 87 -8.32 -10.91 -3.24
C VAL A 87 -8.52 -11.50 -4.61
#